data_AF-A0A176YKT0-F1
#
_entry.id   AF-A0A176YKT0-F1
#
_cell.length_a   1.000
_cell.length_b   1.000
_cell.length_c   1.000
_cell.angle_alpha   90.00
_cell.angle_beta   90.00
_cell.angle_gamma   90.00
#
_symmetry.space_group_name_H-M   'P 1'
#
loop_
_entity.id
_entity.type
_entity.pdbx_description
1 polymer ?
#
loop_
_entity_poly.entity_id
_entity_poly.type
_entity_poly.pdbx_seq_one_letter_code
_entity_poly.pdbx_strand_id
1 'polypeptide(L)'
;MADFAGTWSNENQNTGMITRISIDQQFDKALVHAWGKCRPNNCDWGIARTQASEASNGQLQVEWQYGLSVRKATLTLVERGRLLVRTTVHFSPSAGRSDYDTVDNLVRTLEEASEIHGK
;
A
#
# COMPACT_ATOMS: atom_id res chain seq x y z
N MET A 1 2.94 -14.77 -1.32
CA MET A 1 3.81 -13.64 -0.92
C MET A 1 4.77 -13.18 -2.00
N ALA A 2 5.47 -14.07 -2.72
CA ALA A 2 6.45 -13.68 -3.74
C ALA A 2 5.92 -12.63 -4.74
N ASP A 3 4.68 -12.79 -5.22
CA ASP A 3 4.08 -11.85 -6.16
C ASP A 3 3.62 -10.52 -5.55
N PHE A 4 3.56 -10.41 -4.23
CA PHE A 4 3.27 -9.17 -3.49
C PHE A 4 4.54 -8.45 -3.07
N ALA A 5 5.57 -9.18 -2.62
CA ALA A 5 6.80 -8.62 -2.09
C ALA A 5 7.48 -7.69 -3.12
N GLY A 6 7.92 -6.52 -2.69
CA GLY A 6 8.56 -5.50 -3.53
C GLY A 6 7.92 -4.11 -3.40
N THR A 7 8.38 -3.19 -4.23
CA THR A 7 7.89 -1.80 -4.25
C THR A 7 6.88 -1.60 -5.38
N TRP A 8 5.83 -0.84 -5.08
CA TRP A 8 4.71 -0.54 -5.94
C TRP A 8 4.48 0.96 -5.98
N SER A 9 4.33 1.52 -7.17
CA SER A 9 4.09 2.95 -7.39
C SER A 9 2.73 3.16 -8.04
N ASN A 10 2.01 4.20 -7.62
CA ASN A 10 0.74 4.53 -8.23
C ASN A 10 0.95 4.87 -9.73
N GLU A 11 0.22 4.16 -10.59
CA GLU A 11 0.32 4.30 -12.05
C GLU A 11 -0.09 5.71 -12.51
N ASN A 12 -1.02 6.33 -11.79
CA ASN A 12 -1.45 7.70 -12.03
C ASN A 12 -1.44 8.50 -10.72
N GLN A 13 -0.38 9.28 -10.54
CA GLN A 13 -0.16 10.12 -9.34
C GLN A 13 -1.25 11.19 -9.11
N ASN A 14 -2.17 11.42 -10.05
CA ASN A 14 -3.32 12.32 -9.87
C ASN A 14 -4.57 11.60 -9.33
N THR A 15 -4.56 10.26 -9.23
CA THR A 15 -5.70 9.44 -8.76
C THR A 15 -5.46 8.80 -7.41
N GLY A 16 -6.53 8.58 -6.63
CA GLY A 16 -6.44 7.95 -5.32
C GLY A 16 -5.61 8.75 -4.30
N MET A 17 -5.24 8.08 -3.21
CA MET A 17 -4.54 8.71 -2.07
C MET A 17 -3.15 8.12 -1.79
N ILE A 18 -2.84 6.91 -2.28
CA ILE A 18 -1.57 6.22 -2.06
C ILE A 18 -0.65 6.55 -3.23
N THR A 19 0.59 6.96 -2.95
CA THR A 19 1.61 7.19 -3.97
C THR A 19 2.54 6.00 -4.15
N ARG A 20 2.83 5.28 -3.05
CA ARG A 20 3.78 4.16 -3.03
C ARG A 20 3.40 3.17 -1.94
N ILE A 21 3.65 1.89 -2.19
CA ILE A 21 3.64 0.83 -1.18
C ILE A 21 4.95 0.04 -1.28
N SER A 22 5.53 -0.33 -0.15
CA SER A 22 6.55 -1.38 -0.05
C SER A 22 5.97 -2.56 0.72
N ILE A 23 6.12 -3.76 0.19
CA ILE A 23 5.65 -5.00 0.81
C ILE A 23 6.85 -5.90 1.04
N ASP A 24 7.00 -6.34 2.28
CA ASP A 24 8.02 -7.31 2.69
C ASP A 24 7.37 -8.47 3.47
N GLN A 25 8.09 -9.56 3.65
CA GLN A 25 7.70 -10.67 4.50
C GLN A 25 8.71 -10.85 5.64
N GLN A 26 8.21 -10.88 6.87
CA GLN A 26 8.99 -11.28 8.04
C GLN A 26 8.26 -12.43 8.74
N PHE A 27 8.88 -13.61 8.73
CA PHE A 27 8.28 -14.85 9.24
C PHE A 27 6.90 -15.12 8.62
N ASP A 28 5.86 -15.19 9.44
CA ASP A 28 4.46 -15.41 9.07
C ASP A 28 3.71 -14.13 8.73
N LYS A 29 4.36 -12.95 8.78
CA LYS A 29 3.71 -11.65 8.54
C LYS A 29 4.14 -11.03 7.22
N ALA A 30 3.16 -10.47 6.51
CA ALA A 30 3.40 -9.47 5.49
C ALA A 30 3.44 -8.09 6.14
N LEU A 31 4.46 -7.30 5.83
CA LEU A 31 4.65 -5.93 6.28
C LEU A 31 4.34 -5.01 5.10
N VAL A 32 3.33 -4.16 5.23
CA VAL A 32 2.89 -3.25 4.17
C VAL A 32 3.14 -1.82 4.64
N HIS A 33 4.14 -1.17 4.04
CA HIS A 33 4.48 0.23 4.27
C HIS A 33 3.85 1.09 3.18
N ALA A 34 3.02 2.06 3.54
CA ALA A 34 2.37 2.95 2.58
C ALA A 34 2.83 4.41 2.73
N TRP A 35 2.88 5.10 1.60
CA TRP A 35 3.02 6.56 1.53
C TRP A 35 1.83 7.15 0.80
N GLY A 36 1.23 8.17 1.39
CA GLY A 36 0.10 8.89 0.80
C GLY A 36 0.46 10.26 0.26
N LYS A 37 -0.41 10.79 -0.60
CA LYS A 37 -0.26 12.14 -1.17
C LYS A 37 -0.29 13.20 -0.08
N CYS A 38 0.82 13.91 0.05
CA CYS A 38 0.94 15.14 0.84
C CYS A 38 1.78 16.17 0.06
N ARG A 39 1.88 17.38 0.59
CA ARG A 39 2.66 18.47 0.00
C ARG A 39 3.56 19.11 1.06
N PRO A 40 4.84 19.41 0.75
CA PRO A 40 5.53 19.16 -0.52
C PRO A 40 5.95 17.70 -0.72
N ASN A 41 6.08 16.93 0.36
CA ASN A 41 6.52 15.54 0.35
C ASN A 41 5.36 14.59 0.67
N ASN A 42 5.45 13.34 0.22
CA ASN A 42 4.46 12.31 0.56
C ASN A 42 4.48 12.00 2.06
N CYS A 43 3.31 11.80 2.65
CA CYS A 43 3.19 11.43 4.05
C CYS A 43 3.44 9.94 4.22
N ASP A 44 4.35 9.60 5.12
CA ASP A 44 4.53 8.24 5.58
C ASP A 44 3.35 7.83 6.47
N TRP A 45 2.66 6.73 6.12
CA TRP A 45 1.57 6.18 6.93
C TRP A 45 2.04 5.08 7.89
N GLY A 46 3.30 4.66 7.79
CA GLY A 46 3.90 3.59 8.55
C GLY A 46 3.61 2.21 8.00
N ILE A 47 3.97 1.21 8.81
CA ILE A 47 3.88 -0.21 8.47
C ILE A 47 2.66 -0.82 9.14
N ALA A 48 1.75 -1.37 8.32
CA ALA A 48 0.71 -2.28 8.77
C ALA A 48 1.16 -3.73 8.57
N ARG A 49 0.59 -4.65 9.37
CA ARG A 49 0.94 -6.07 9.32
C ARG A 49 -0.31 -6.91 9.11
N THR A 50 -0.17 -7.97 8.33
CA THR A 50 -1.18 -9.03 8.19
C THR A 50 -0.51 -10.39 8.05
N GLN A 51 -1.30 -11.48 8.03
CA GLN A 51 -0.78 -12.81 7.80
C GLN A 51 -0.28 -12.97 6.37
N ALA A 52 0.97 -13.42 6.21
CA ALA A 52 1.57 -13.70 4.91
C ALA A 52 0.80 -14.78 4.12
N SER A 53 0.09 -15.67 4.83
CA SER A 53 -0.74 -16.69 4.21
C SER A 53 -1.95 -16.12 3.45
N GLU A 54 -2.43 -14.91 3.77
CA GLU A 54 -3.53 -14.27 3.02
C GLU A 54 -3.20 -14.12 1.54
N ALA A 55 -1.92 -13.94 1.21
CA ALA A 55 -1.47 -13.81 -0.17
C ALA A 55 -1.82 -15.02 -1.04
N SER A 56 -2.07 -16.21 -0.48
CA SER A 56 -2.53 -17.36 -1.28
C SER A 56 -3.94 -17.17 -1.85
N ASN A 57 -4.73 -16.25 -1.27
CA ASN A 57 -6.05 -15.85 -1.76
C ASN A 57 -5.96 -14.69 -2.76
N GLY A 58 -4.75 -14.30 -3.18
CA GLY A 58 -4.53 -13.16 -4.08
C GLY A 58 -4.80 -11.81 -3.44
N GLN A 59 -4.88 -11.74 -2.11
CA GLN A 59 -5.19 -10.51 -1.37
C GLN A 59 -4.34 -10.36 -0.10
N LEU A 60 -4.12 -9.13 0.33
CA LEU A 60 -3.65 -8.79 1.68
C LEU A 60 -4.59 -7.75 2.27
N GLN A 61 -5.04 -7.95 3.51
CA GLN A 61 -5.88 -6.99 4.22
C GLN A 61 -5.07 -6.32 5.33
N VAL A 62 -5.02 -4.98 5.33
CA VAL A 62 -4.22 -4.22 6.29
C VAL A 62 -4.98 -3.02 6.85
N GLU A 63 -4.58 -2.61 8.04
CA GLU A 63 -5.15 -1.45 8.72
C GLU A 63 -4.04 -0.51 9.21
N TRP A 64 -4.16 0.78 8.89
CA TRP A 64 -3.36 1.85 9.49
C TRP A 64 -4.22 2.74 10.37
N GLN A 65 -3.74 3.03 11.57
CA GLN A 65 -4.36 4.01 12.46
C GLN A 65 -3.62 5.34 12.39
N TYR A 66 -4.37 6.43 12.26
CA TYR A 66 -3.81 7.78 12.17
C TYR A 66 -4.72 8.79 12.88
N GLY A 67 -4.37 9.12 14.12
CA GLY A 67 -5.15 10.04 14.96
C GLY A 67 -6.61 9.61 15.06
N LEU A 68 -7.52 10.45 14.55
CA LEU A 68 -8.97 10.21 14.55
C LEU A 68 -9.47 9.43 13.33
N SER A 69 -8.59 8.75 12.59
CA SER A 69 -8.96 7.98 11.41
C SER A 69 -8.32 6.60 11.37
N VAL A 70 -9.07 5.64 10.83
CA VAL A 70 -8.62 4.28 10.54
C VAL A 70 -8.72 4.06 9.03
N ARG A 71 -7.65 3.57 8.42
CA ARG A 71 -7.59 3.24 7.00
C ARG A 71 -7.52 1.73 6.85
N LYS A 72 -8.60 1.12 6.37
CA LYS A 72 -8.66 -0.32 6.08
C LYS A 72 -8.47 -0.51 4.59
N ALA A 73 -7.47 -1.28 4.19
CA ALA A 73 -7.18 -1.52 2.79
C ALA A 73 -7.15 -2.99 2.44
N THR A 74 -7.72 -3.31 1.27
CA THR A 74 -7.56 -4.60 0.61
C THR A 74 -6.67 -4.40 -0.61
N LEU A 75 -5.51 -5.04 -0.60
CA LEU A 75 -4.56 -5.08 -1.69
C LEU A 75 -4.83 -6.35 -2.50
N THR A 76 -5.28 -6.22 -3.74
CA THR A 76 -5.56 -7.34 -4.65
C THR A 76 -4.53 -7.38 -5.76
N LEU A 77 -3.86 -8.51 -5.92
CA LEU A 77 -3.01 -8.74 -7.09
C LEU A 77 -3.92 -9.06 -8.29
N VAL A 78 -4.07 -8.11 -9.21
CA VAL A 78 -4.95 -8.28 -10.38
C VAL A 78 -4.27 -9.15 -11.44
N GLU A 79 -2.98 -8.90 -11.64
CA GLU A 79 -2.08 -9.70 -12.45
C GLU A 79 -0.63 -9.47 -11.95
N ARG A 80 0.32 -10.25 -12.46
CA ARG A 80 1.71 -10.09 -12.06
C ARG A 80 2.20 -8.68 -12.41
N GLY A 81 2.57 -7.92 -11.38
CA GLY A 81 3.05 -6.55 -11.55
C GLY A 81 1.97 -5.47 -11.52
N ARG A 82 0.69 -5.81 -11.34
CA ARG A 82 -0.40 -4.85 -11.08
C ARG A 82 -1.12 -5.13 -9.77
N LEU A 83 -1.25 -4.10 -8.96
CA LEU A 83 -1.87 -4.14 -7.65
C LEU A 83 -3.02 -3.13 -7.60
N LEU A 84 -4.23 -3.62 -7.29
CA LEU A 84 -5.38 -2.77 -6.99
C LEU A 84 -5.49 -2.63 -5.48
N VAL A 85 -5.59 -1.39 -4.97
CA VAL A 85 -5.76 -1.13 -3.55
C VAL A 85 -7.06 -0.39 -3.33
N ARG A 86 -7.98 -1.00 -2.59
CA ARG A 86 -9.23 -0.36 -2.15
C ARG A 86 -9.08 0.02 -0.70
N THR A 87 -9.25 1.30 -0.38
CA THR A 87 -9.11 1.81 0.99
C THR A 87 -10.41 2.43 1.44
N THR A 88 -10.93 2.01 2.59
CA THR A 88 -11.98 2.73 3.31
C THR A 88 -11.34 3.53 4.44
N VAL A 89 -11.63 4.83 4.47
CA VAL A 89 -11.20 5.72 5.54
C VAL A 89 -12.38 5.96 6.47
N HIS A 90 -12.28 5.44 7.68
CA HIS A 90 -13.24 5.65 8.75
C HIS A 90 -12.77 6.74 9.70
N PHE A 91 -13.59 7.75 9.98
CA PHE A 91 -13.30 8.79 10.95
C PHE A 91 -14.07 8.58 12.25
N SER A 92 -13.44 8.90 13.39
CA SER A 92 -14.18 8.96 14.65
C SER A 92 -15.25 10.06 14.58
N PRO A 93 -16.35 9.94 15.34
CA PRO A 93 -17.39 10.96 15.37
C PRO A 93 -16.87 12.37 15.70
N SER A 94 -15.85 12.46 16.57
CA SER A 94 -15.20 13.71 16.97
C SER A 94 -14.40 14.40 15.86
N ALA A 95 -14.08 13.72 14.75
CA ALA A 95 -13.37 14.32 13.63
C ALA A 95 -14.25 15.27 12.81
N GLY A 96 -15.58 15.17 12.92
CA GLY A 96 -16.52 15.97 12.14
C GLY A 96 -16.43 15.77 10.62
N ARG A 97 -15.91 14.60 10.18
CA ARG A 97 -15.69 14.26 8.77
C ARG A 97 -16.45 12.98 8.43
N SER A 98 -16.97 12.91 7.22
CA SER A 98 -17.58 11.70 6.68
C SER A 98 -16.52 10.72 6.18
N ASP A 99 -16.85 9.43 6.33
CA ASP A 99 -16.09 8.34 5.74
C ASP A 99 -16.10 8.43 4.20
N TYR A 100 -15.05 7.89 3.59
CA TYR A 100 -14.96 7.77 2.13
C TYR A 100 -14.09 6.59 1.72
N ASP A 101 -14.27 6.17 0.48
CA ASP A 101 -13.47 5.13 -0.16
C ASP A 101 -12.53 5.71 -1.21
N THR A 102 -11.38 5.06 -1.39
CA THR A 102 -10.47 5.32 -2.51
C THR A 102 -10.11 4.03 -3.22
N VAL A 103 -9.72 4.19 -4.48
CA VAL A 103 -9.13 3.13 -5.29
C VAL A 103 -7.83 3.64 -5.87
N ASP A 104 -6.77 2.86 -5.70
CA ASP A 104 -5.44 3.16 -6.18
C ASP A 104 -4.97 1.98 -7.06
N ASN A 105 -4.56 2.27 -8.30
CA ASN A 105 -3.95 1.29 -9.21
C ASN A 105 -2.44 1.49 -9.16
N LEU A 106 -1.71 0.45 -8.75
CA LEU A 106 -0.26 0.49 -8.62
C LEU A 106 0.39 -0.50 -9.58
N VAL A 107 1.56 -0.12 -10.08
CA VAL A 107 2.45 -0.97 -10.85
C VAL A 107 3.70 -1.28 -10.04
N ARG A 108 4.18 -2.51 -10.17
CA ARG A 108 5.43 -2.93 -9.57
C ARG A 108 6.55 -2.07 -10.13
N THR A 109 7.29 -1.41 -9.25
CA THR A 109 8.50 -0.70 -9.65
C THR A 109 9.57 -1.76 -9.90
N LEU A 110 10.08 -1.81 -11.12
CA LEU A 110 11.30 -2.57 -11.38
C LEU A 110 12.40 -1.85 -10.59
N GLU A 111 13.11 -2.56 -9.73
CA GLU A 111 14.49 -2.12 -9.45
C GLU A 111 15.16 -2.08 -10.82
N GLU A 112 15.53 -0.88 -11.28
CA GLU A 112 16.64 -0.79 -12.23
C GLU A 112 17.76 -1.57 -11.56
N ALA A 113 18.15 -2.70 -12.16
CA ALA A 113 19.32 -3.42 -11.72
C ALA A 113 20.45 -2.39 -11.71
N SER A 114 20.83 -1.92 -10.52
CA SER A 114 21.98 -1.04 -10.34
C SER A 114 23.10 -1.65 -11.16
N GLU A 115 23.58 -0.86 -12.11
CA GLU A 115 24.53 -1.25 -13.13
C GLU A 115 25.62 -2.16 -12.55
N ILE A 116 25.67 -3.39 -13.03
CA ILE A 116 26.87 -4.22 -12.97
C ILE A 116 27.87 -3.59 -13.95
N HIS A 117 28.45 -2.43 -13.62
CA HIS A 117 29.71 -1.95 -14.20
C HIS A 117 30.21 -0.70 -13.47
N GLY A 118 31.39 -0.78 -12.83
CA GLY A 118 31.89 0.40 -12.13
C GLY A 118 33.27 0.41 -11.48
N LYS A 119 34.19 -0.51 -11.86
CA LYS A 119 35.61 -0.64 -11.43
C LYS A 119 35.89 -1.25 -10.05
#